data_AF-A0A257J9N6-F1
#
_entry.id   AF-A0A257J9N6-F1
#
_cell.length_a   1.000
_cell.length_b   1.000
_cell.length_c   1.000
_cell.angle_alpha   90.00
_cell.angle_beta   90.00
_cell.angle_gamma   90.00
#
_symmetry.space_group_name_H-M   'P 1'
#
loop_
_entity.id
_entity.type
_entity.pdbx_description
1 polymer ?
#
loop_
_entity_poly.entity_id
_entity_poly.type
_entity_poly.pdbx_seq_one_letter_code
_entity_poly.pdbx_strand_id
1 'polypeptide(L)'
;MLLVSLSQNVMIADLLRDAGQKVANELSERLDATVHVGVLERGMVTYAVKAATPTSFPTQTRAGAQLEAYCSGLGKVLLAGLPSDQVDAIICDGDLIALTPYTITDERELRAHLNQVRIQGWAIDDREFHSEMICIAAPVRDEQGRAVAAISISDAAEAMTQERQAFLRDELTRAAAAIADKVCPGGARPPIGAPHLRAVMGGKQAA
;
A
#
# COMPACT_ATOMS: atom_id res chain seq x y z
N MET A 1 11.62 13.30 -25.47
CA MET A 1 10.82 12.27 -24.79
C MET A 1 10.80 12.42 -23.25
N LEU A 2 11.83 12.98 -22.61
CA LEU A 2 11.90 13.15 -21.13
C LEU A 2 10.85 14.14 -20.56
N LEU A 3 10.51 15.22 -21.28
CA LEU A 3 9.57 16.24 -20.81
C LEU A 3 8.13 15.74 -20.67
N VAL A 4 7.69 14.86 -21.58
CA VAL A 4 6.32 14.30 -21.57
C VAL A 4 6.14 13.29 -20.41
N SER A 5 7.18 12.52 -20.09
CA SER A 5 7.14 11.57 -18.97
C SER A 5 7.18 12.27 -17.61
N LEU A 6 7.99 13.33 -17.47
CA LEU A 6 8.00 14.16 -16.26
C LEU A 6 6.65 14.87 -16.05
N SER A 7 6.04 15.42 -17.10
CA SER A 7 4.72 16.06 -16.98
C SER A 7 3.62 15.07 -16.63
N GLN A 8 3.66 13.84 -17.16
CA GLN A 8 2.68 12.80 -16.83
C GLN A 8 2.82 12.32 -15.37
N ASN A 9 4.05 12.16 -14.87
CA ASN A 9 4.29 11.76 -13.49
C ASN A 9 3.85 12.82 -12.48
N VAL A 10 4.08 14.11 -12.76
CA VAL A 10 3.63 15.22 -11.92
C VAL A 10 2.09 15.26 -11.88
N MET A 11 1.43 15.13 -13.03
CA MET A 11 -0.04 15.12 -13.11
C MET A 11 -0.66 13.96 -12.33
N ILE A 12 -0.09 12.75 -12.37
CA ILE A 12 -0.61 11.59 -11.63
C ILE A 12 -0.41 11.78 -10.12
N ALA A 13 0.74 12.30 -9.69
CA ALA A 13 1.00 12.57 -8.28
C ALA A 13 0.04 13.63 -7.70
N ASP A 14 -0.26 14.68 -8.47
CA ASP A 14 -1.22 15.71 -8.08
C ASP A 14 -2.65 15.17 -8.03
N LEU A 15 -3.07 14.37 -9.03
CA LEU A 15 -4.37 13.69 -9.02
C LEU A 15 -4.53 12.74 -7.84
N LEU A 16 -3.48 11.96 -7.52
CA LEU A 16 -3.47 11.05 -6.37
C LEU A 16 -3.58 11.83 -5.06
N ARG A 17 -2.87 12.96 -4.94
CA ARG A 17 -2.95 13.83 -3.77
C ARG A 17 -4.36 14.39 -3.61
N ASP A 18 -4.94 14.95 -4.66
CA ASP A 18 -6.27 15.58 -4.60
C ASP A 18 -7.37 14.56 -4.31
N ALA A 19 -7.42 13.46 -5.08
CA ALA A 19 -8.40 12.40 -4.88
C ALA A 19 -8.22 11.71 -3.53
N GLY A 20 -6.96 11.41 -3.17
CA GLY A 20 -6.59 10.78 -1.91
C GLY A 20 -6.93 11.67 -0.71
N GLN A 21 -6.69 12.98 -0.78
CA GLN A 21 -6.97 13.92 0.32
C GLN A 21 -8.46 13.98 0.63
N LYS A 22 -9.30 14.08 -0.41
CA LYS A 22 -10.75 14.11 -0.22
C LYS A 22 -11.24 12.84 0.47
N VAL A 23 -10.89 11.68 -0.07
CA VAL A 23 -11.31 10.38 0.47
C VAL A 23 -10.77 10.14 1.89
N ALA A 24 -9.51 10.51 2.14
CA ALA A 24 -8.90 10.36 3.45
C ALA A 24 -9.55 11.23 4.51
N ASN A 25 -9.91 12.48 4.17
CA ASN A 25 -10.61 13.38 5.10
C ASN A 25 -12.00 12.82 5.45
N GLU A 26 -12.78 12.41 4.45
CA GLU A 26 -14.12 11.84 4.66
C GLU A 26 -14.07 10.58 5.55
N LEU A 27 -13.09 9.69 5.32
CA LEU A 27 -12.88 8.51 6.17
C LEU A 27 -12.46 8.89 7.59
N SER A 28 -11.49 9.81 7.73
CA SER A 28 -10.96 10.21 9.02
C SER A 28 -12.05 10.83 9.90
N GLU A 29 -12.83 11.76 9.36
CA GLU A 29 -13.94 12.41 10.07
C GLU A 29 -15.02 11.42 10.49
N ARG A 30 -15.39 10.49 9.62
CA ARG A 30 -16.47 9.53 9.89
C ARG A 30 -16.07 8.44 10.90
N LEU A 31 -14.81 8.02 10.86
CA LEU A 31 -14.33 6.86 11.61
C LEU A 31 -13.53 7.24 12.87
N ASP A 32 -13.26 8.53 13.05
CA ASP A 32 -12.41 9.09 14.09
C ASP A 32 -11.02 8.44 14.13
N ALA A 33 -10.41 8.25 12.96
CA ALA A 33 -9.16 7.51 12.80
C ALA A 33 -8.14 8.28 11.94
N THR A 34 -6.87 7.93 12.07
CA THR A 34 -5.83 8.47 11.18
C THR A 34 -5.87 7.70 9.86
N VAL A 35 -5.86 8.41 8.74
CA VAL A 35 -5.88 7.85 7.38
C VAL A 35 -4.68 8.34 6.59
N HIS A 36 -4.01 7.43 5.88
CA HIS A 36 -2.88 7.74 5.02
C HIS A 36 -3.10 7.25 3.60
N VAL A 37 -2.56 7.98 2.63
CA VAL A 37 -2.36 7.49 1.26
C VAL A 37 -0.88 7.59 0.94
N GLY A 38 -0.30 6.54 0.39
CA GLY A 38 1.13 6.49 0.09
C GLY A 38 1.48 5.74 -1.18
N VAL A 39 2.66 6.02 -1.69
CA VAL A 39 3.27 5.38 -2.87
C VAL A 39 4.60 4.75 -2.49
N LEU A 40 5.01 3.74 -3.26
CA LEU A 40 6.26 3.02 -3.01
C LEU A 40 7.37 3.58 -3.91
N GLU A 41 8.46 4.00 -3.28
CA GLU A 41 9.64 4.53 -3.95
C GLU A 41 10.89 3.91 -3.30
N ARG A 42 11.61 3.06 -4.04
CA ARG A 42 12.89 2.45 -3.60
C ARG A 42 12.81 1.77 -2.22
N GLY A 43 11.75 0.99 -1.97
CA GLY A 43 11.57 0.28 -0.69
C GLY A 43 11.00 1.14 0.45
N MET A 44 10.73 2.43 0.19
CA MET A 44 10.12 3.36 1.14
C MET A 44 8.71 3.74 0.70
N VAL A 45 7.81 3.88 1.67
CA VAL A 45 6.50 4.49 1.46
C VAL A 45 6.64 5.99 1.63
N THR A 46 6.37 6.76 0.58
CA THR A 46 6.20 8.21 0.66
C THR A 46 4.74 8.52 0.96
N TYR A 47 4.45 9.18 2.09
CA TYR A 47 3.09 9.59 2.43
C TYR A 47 2.64 10.75 1.53
N ALA A 48 1.74 10.48 0.59
CA ALA A 48 1.15 11.53 -0.25
C ALA A 48 0.16 12.37 0.57
N VAL A 49 -0.63 11.71 1.41
CA VAL A 49 -1.73 12.29 2.19
C VAL A 49 -1.70 11.75 3.62
N LYS A 50 -2.04 12.63 4.56
CA LYS A 50 -2.43 12.28 5.93
C LYS A 50 -3.71 13.04 6.26
N ALA A 51 -4.70 12.34 6.79
CA ALA A 51 -5.89 12.92 7.41
C ALA A 51 -6.00 12.37 8.84
N ALA A 52 -6.38 13.23 9.77
CA ALA A 52 -6.55 12.89 11.17
C ALA A 52 -7.54 13.86 11.81
N THR A 53 -8.26 13.39 12.82
CA THR A 53 -9.09 14.23 13.71
C THR A 53 -8.29 14.59 14.98
N PRO A 54 -8.70 15.59 15.76
CA PRO A 54 -8.07 15.91 17.04
C PRO A 54 -8.09 14.77 18.07
N THR A 55 -9.02 13.82 17.93
CA THR A 55 -9.25 12.69 18.84
C THR A 55 -8.69 11.36 18.33
N SER A 56 -8.38 11.26 17.03
CA SER A 56 -7.75 10.07 16.46
C SER A 56 -6.36 9.80 17.04
N PHE A 57 -5.91 8.54 16.94
CA PHE A 57 -4.60 8.11 17.45
C PHE A 57 -3.46 9.03 16.94
N PRO A 58 -2.66 9.63 17.84
CA PRO A 58 -1.65 10.59 17.45
C PRO A 58 -0.48 9.91 16.75
N THR A 59 -0.09 10.43 15.58
CA THR A 59 1.06 9.93 14.82
C THR A 59 2.00 11.07 14.43
N GLN A 60 3.31 10.83 14.47
CA GLN A 60 4.33 11.81 14.04
C GLN A 60 4.53 11.88 12.51
N THR A 61 3.74 11.11 11.76
CA THR A 61 3.76 11.09 10.29
C THR A 61 3.26 12.42 9.70
N ARG A 62 3.70 12.75 8.49
CA ARG A 62 3.23 13.91 7.72
C ARG A 62 3.34 13.64 6.22
N ALA A 63 2.56 14.36 5.41
CA ALA A 63 2.71 14.29 3.96
C ALA A 63 4.16 14.65 3.55
N GLY A 64 4.71 13.92 2.59
CA GLY A 64 6.10 13.99 2.12
C GLY A 64 7.11 13.25 2.99
N ALA A 65 6.76 12.81 4.20
CA ALA A 65 7.64 11.93 4.98
C ALA A 65 7.67 10.52 4.39
N GLN A 66 8.74 9.80 4.70
CA GLN A 66 8.95 8.43 4.27
C GLN A 66 9.00 7.46 5.45
N LEU A 67 8.60 6.22 5.21
CA LEU A 67 8.72 5.10 6.15
C LEU A 67 9.11 3.84 5.38
N GLU A 68 9.93 2.98 5.98
CA GLU A 68 10.31 1.70 5.40
C GLU A 68 9.08 0.83 5.10
N ALA A 69 9.04 0.23 3.91
CA ALA A 69 7.84 -0.46 3.46
C ALA A 69 7.57 -1.78 4.22
N TYR A 70 8.59 -2.44 4.76
CA TYR A 70 8.43 -3.74 5.42
C TYR A 70 7.64 -3.67 6.73
N CYS A 71 7.68 -2.53 7.44
CA CYS A 71 7.10 -2.37 8.78
C CYS A 71 5.78 -1.58 8.78
N SER A 72 5.15 -1.36 7.63
CA SER A 72 3.90 -0.61 7.53
C SER A 72 2.85 -1.34 6.69
N GLY A 73 1.57 -1.14 7.02
CA GLY A 73 0.46 -1.71 6.25
C GLY A 73 0.50 -1.29 4.78
N LEU A 74 0.69 0.01 4.52
CA LEU A 74 0.83 0.56 3.16
C LEU A 74 1.97 -0.12 2.40
N GLY A 75 3.14 -0.19 3.02
CA GLY A 75 4.34 -0.73 2.40
C GLY A 75 4.20 -2.20 2.08
N LYS A 76 3.64 -3.00 2.99
CA LYS A 76 3.38 -4.43 2.76
C LYS A 76 2.40 -4.67 1.61
N VAL A 77 1.34 -3.86 1.51
CA VAL A 77 0.42 -3.91 0.37
C VAL A 77 1.16 -3.61 -0.95
N LEU A 78 1.99 -2.58 -0.97
CA LEU A 78 2.71 -2.15 -2.17
C LEU A 78 3.78 -3.16 -2.58
N LEU A 79 4.58 -3.67 -1.63
CA LEU A 79 5.58 -4.71 -1.84
C LEU A 79 4.94 -6.01 -2.34
N ALA A 80 3.79 -6.41 -1.78
CA ALA A 80 3.04 -7.56 -2.27
C ALA A 80 2.51 -7.38 -3.70
N GLY A 81 2.39 -6.14 -4.18
CA GLY A 81 2.04 -5.83 -5.57
C GLY A 81 3.21 -5.97 -6.56
N LEU A 82 4.45 -6.01 -6.08
CA LEU A 82 5.63 -6.08 -6.95
C LEU A 82 5.95 -7.51 -7.43
N PRO A 83 6.64 -7.64 -8.57
CA PRO A 83 7.35 -8.86 -8.96
C PRO A 83 8.35 -9.31 -7.89
N SER A 84 8.57 -10.62 -7.77
CA SER A 84 9.41 -11.19 -6.70
C SER A 84 10.85 -10.70 -6.72
N ASP A 85 11.44 -10.52 -7.91
CA ASP A 85 12.80 -10.00 -8.11
C ASP A 85 12.97 -8.56 -7.61
N GLN A 86 11.93 -7.72 -7.74
CA GLN A 86 11.96 -6.36 -7.19
C GLN A 86 11.81 -6.35 -5.67
N VAL A 87 10.98 -7.25 -5.12
CA VAL A 87 10.89 -7.45 -3.68
C VAL A 87 12.23 -7.94 -3.13
N ASP A 88 12.89 -8.86 -3.84
CA ASP A 88 14.21 -9.39 -3.47
C ASP A 88 15.24 -8.27 -3.40
N ALA A 89 15.33 -7.42 -4.42
CA ALA A 89 16.25 -6.29 -4.41
C ALA A 89 16.00 -5.37 -3.20
N ILE A 90 14.74 -5.06 -2.88
CA ILE A 90 14.39 -4.19 -1.76
C ILE A 90 14.72 -4.83 -0.40
N ILE A 91 14.43 -6.12 -0.24
CA ILE A 91 14.66 -6.83 1.03
C ILE A 91 16.16 -7.08 1.23
N CYS A 92 16.89 -7.50 0.20
CA CYS A 92 18.31 -7.84 0.31
C CYS A 92 19.21 -6.60 0.47
N ASP A 93 18.82 -5.45 -0.09
CA ASP A 93 19.59 -4.21 0.04
C ASP A 93 19.34 -3.48 1.36
N GLY A 94 18.30 -3.85 2.13
CA GLY A 94 17.84 -3.13 3.30
C GLY A 94 18.01 -3.87 4.62
N ASP A 95 18.35 -3.15 5.69
CA ASP A 95 18.32 -3.68 7.05
C ASP A 95 16.86 -3.67 7.57
N LEU A 96 16.34 -4.84 7.94
CA LEU A 96 15.04 -4.98 8.61
C LEU A 96 15.18 -4.64 10.10
N ILE A 97 15.17 -3.34 10.41
CA ILE A 97 15.36 -2.82 11.78
C ILE A 97 14.13 -3.07 12.65
N ALA A 98 14.32 -3.65 13.83
CA ALA A 98 13.23 -3.77 14.81
C ALA A 98 12.86 -2.39 15.38
N LEU A 99 11.72 -1.82 14.97
CA LEU A 99 11.16 -0.60 15.55
C LEU A 99 10.40 -0.88 16.85
N THR A 100 9.80 -2.07 16.93
CA THR A 100 9.11 -2.61 18.10
C THR A 100 9.44 -4.10 18.23
N PRO A 101 9.09 -4.75 19.36
CA PRO A 101 9.19 -6.20 19.48
C PRO A 101 8.32 -7.01 18.50
N TYR A 102 7.38 -6.36 17.82
CA TYR A 102 6.47 -7.01 16.86
C TYR A 102 6.95 -6.87 15.42
N THR A 103 7.90 -5.97 15.14
CA THR A 103 8.40 -5.73 13.79
C THR A 103 8.97 -7.02 13.19
N ILE A 104 8.47 -7.41 12.01
CA ILE A 104 9.02 -8.55 11.27
C ILE A 104 10.44 -8.20 10.79
N THR A 105 11.44 -8.89 11.33
CA THR A 105 12.86 -8.70 11.01
C THR A 105 13.50 -9.91 10.33
N ASP A 106 12.79 -11.04 10.25
CA ASP A 106 13.20 -12.21 9.48
C ASP A 106 12.68 -12.10 8.04
N GLU A 107 13.58 -12.23 7.07
CA GLU A 107 13.24 -12.10 5.65
C GLU A 107 12.23 -13.17 5.20
N ARG A 108 12.36 -14.40 5.69
CA ARG A 108 11.48 -15.51 5.28
C ARG A 108 10.08 -15.29 5.83
N GLU A 109 9.95 -14.80 7.05
CA GLU A 109 8.69 -14.39 7.65
C GLU A 109 8.06 -13.24 6.87
N LEU A 110 8.84 -12.19 6.55
CA LEU A 110 8.34 -11.06 5.75
C LEU A 110 7.83 -11.54 4.38
N ARG A 111 8.56 -12.43 3.70
CA ARG A 111 8.15 -13.00 2.41
C ARG A 111 6.87 -13.81 2.51
N ALA A 112 6.74 -14.63 3.55
CA ALA A 112 5.52 -15.39 3.80
C ALA A 112 4.33 -14.44 4.02
N HIS A 113 4.53 -13.38 4.80
CA HIS A 113 3.52 -12.37 5.05
C HIS A 113 3.13 -11.61 3.78
N LEU A 114 4.10 -11.15 2.96
CA LEU A 114 3.83 -10.49 1.68
C LEU A 114 3.08 -11.41 0.70
N ASN A 115 3.35 -12.72 0.72
CA ASN A 115 2.60 -13.67 -0.08
C ASN A 115 1.14 -13.79 0.40
N GLN A 116 0.91 -13.82 1.71
CA GLN A 116 -0.43 -13.78 2.28
C GLN A 116 -1.17 -12.49 1.87
N VAL A 117 -0.50 -11.33 1.99
CA VAL A 117 -1.03 -10.03 1.56
C VAL A 117 -1.41 -10.04 0.09
N ARG A 118 -0.58 -10.65 -0.78
CA ARG A 118 -0.86 -10.78 -2.22
C ARG A 118 -2.14 -11.58 -2.48
N ILE A 119 -2.39 -12.65 -1.72
CA ILE A 119 -3.57 -13.51 -1.86
C ILE A 119 -4.83 -12.81 -1.33
N GLN A 120 -4.76 -12.20 -0.14
CA GLN A 120 -5.94 -11.63 0.52
C GLN A 120 -6.28 -10.20 0.07
N GLY A 121 -5.31 -9.49 -0.52
CA GLY A 121 -5.50 -8.17 -1.11
C GLY A 121 -5.44 -6.99 -0.13
N TRP A 122 -5.04 -7.21 1.11
CA TRP A 122 -4.88 -6.20 2.16
C TRP A 122 -3.76 -6.61 3.12
N ALA A 123 -3.21 -5.66 3.87
CA ALA A 123 -2.23 -5.94 4.91
C ALA A 123 -2.64 -5.36 6.26
N ILE A 124 -2.12 -5.97 7.31
CA ILE A 124 -2.13 -5.42 8.66
C ILE A 124 -0.67 -5.21 9.08
N ASP A 125 -0.41 -4.04 9.64
CA ASP A 125 0.72 -3.78 10.54
C ASP A 125 0.15 -3.88 11.96
N ASP A 126 0.49 -4.97 12.65
CA ASP A 126 0.09 -5.23 14.03
C ASP A 126 1.23 -4.80 14.96
N ARG A 127 1.24 -3.50 15.27
CA ARG A 127 2.17 -2.87 16.21
C ARG A 127 3.63 -2.93 15.78
N GLU A 128 3.91 -3.07 14.50
CA GLU A 128 5.27 -3.19 13.94
C GLU A 128 5.94 -1.84 13.79
N PHE A 129 5.19 -0.81 13.41
CA PHE A 129 5.70 0.57 13.39
C PHE A 129 5.62 1.23 14.76
N HIS A 130 4.52 1.02 15.50
CA HIS A 130 4.30 1.62 16.82
C HIS A 130 3.57 0.64 17.74
N SER A 131 4.07 0.42 18.95
CA SER A 131 3.65 -0.67 19.84
C SER A 131 2.19 -0.62 20.31
N GLU A 132 1.54 0.54 20.18
CA GLU A 132 0.16 0.78 20.62
C GLU A 132 -0.80 1.03 19.44
N MET A 133 -0.34 0.82 18.21
CA MET A 133 -1.10 1.14 17.00
C MET A 133 -1.28 -0.11 16.14
N ILE A 134 -2.46 -0.27 15.56
CA ILE A 134 -2.68 -1.21 14.46
C ILE A 134 -3.07 -0.42 13.22
N CYS A 135 -2.52 -0.82 12.08
CA CYS A 135 -2.78 -0.20 10.78
C CYS A 135 -3.29 -1.25 9.80
N ILE A 136 -4.37 -0.94 9.09
CA ILE A 136 -4.92 -1.79 8.02
C ILE A 136 -4.79 -1.04 6.71
N ALA A 137 -4.36 -1.72 5.65
CA ALA A 137 -4.15 -1.10 4.36
C ALA A 137 -4.74 -1.89 3.20
N ALA A 138 -5.17 -1.18 2.16
CA ALA A 138 -5.65 -1.72 0.89
C ALA A 138 -4.99 -1.02 -0.31
N PRO A 139 -4.79 -1.74 -1.43
CA PRO A 139 -4.14 -1.20 -2.63
C PRO A 139 -5.10 -0.34 -3.44
N VAL A 140 -4.62 0.83 -3.88
CA VAL A 140 -5.20 1.58 -4.99
C VAL A 140 -4.61 1.00 -6.27
N ARG A 141 -5.46 0.37 -7.08
CA ARG A 141 -5.03 -0.36 -8.29
C ARG A 141 -5.30 0.43 -9.56
N ASP A 142 -4.40 0.33 -10.52
CA ASP A 142 -4.66 0.78 -11.89
C ASP A 142 -5.53 -0.24 -12.66
N GLU A 143 -5.85 0.10 -13.92
CA GLU A 143 -6.64 -0.75 -14.82
C GLU A 143 -6.02 -2.14 -15.09
N GLN A 144 -4.70 -2.26 -14.91
CA GLN A 144 -3.97 -3.51 -15.07
C GLN A 144 -3.94 -4.32 -13.77
N GLY A 145 -4.59 -3.83 -12.72
CA GLY A 145 -4.62 -4.45 -11.39
C GLY A 145 -3.34 -4.22 -10.58
N ARG A 146 -2.40 -3.40 -11.06
CA ARG A 146 -1.15 -3.10 -10.35
C ARG A 146 -1.42 -2.10 -9.23
N ALA A 147 -0.85 -2.33 -8.04
CA ALA A 147 -0.97 -1.39 -6.94
C ALA A 147 -0.08 -0.17 -7.21
N VAL A 148 -0.68 0.96 -7.56
CA VAL A 148 0.03 2.23 -7.86
C VAL A 148 0.14 3.14 -6.64
N ALA A 149 -0.74 2.93 -5.66
CA ALA A 149 -0.70 3.55 -4.35
C ALA A 149 -1.39 2.60 -3.34
N ALA A 150 -1.40 2.97 -2.06
CA ALA A 150 -2.19 2.30 -1.04
C ALA A 150 -2.84 3.33 -0.13
N ILE A 151 -3.96 2.94 0.48
CA ILE A 151 -4.65 3.70 1.52
C ILE A 151 -4.68 2.85 2.80
N SER A 152 -4.54 3.49 3.95
CA SER A 152 -4.57 2.82 5.24
C SER A 152 -5.35 3.59 6.30
N ILE A 153 -5.88 2.86 7.28
CA ILE A 153 -6.48 3.39 8.50
C ILE A 153 -5.65 2.89 9.69
N SER A 154 -5.25 3.81 10.56
CA SER A 154 -4.49 3.57 11.77
C SER A 154 -5.29 4.02 13.00
N ASP A 155 -5.28 3.19 14.03
CA ASP A 155 -6.00 3.42 15.29
C ASP A 155 -5.28 2.74 16.46
N ALA A 156 -5.71 3.02 17.69
CA ALA A 156 -5.20 2.37 18.89
C ALA A 156 -5.42 0.85 18.82
N ALA A 157 -4.40 0.08 19.22
CA ALA A 157 -4.46 -1.38 19.17
C ALA A 157 -5.63 -1.96 19.98
N GLU A 158 -5.97 -1.34 21.12
CA GLU A 158 -7.12 -1.74 21.96
C GLU A 158 -8.48 -1.52 21.30
N ALA A 159 -8.59 -0.53 20.40
CA ALA A 159 -9.81 -0.25 19.66
C ALA A 159 -10.01 -1.20 18.46
N MET A 160 -8.92 -1.79 17.97
CA MET A 160 -8.87 -2.61 16.74
C MET A 160 -9.30 -4.07 16.98
N THR A 161 -10.54 -4.26 17.43
CA THR A 161 -11.17 -5.58 17.52
C THR A 161 -11.30 -6.26 16.15
N GLN A 162 -11.45 -7.58 16.10
CA GLN A 162 -11.63 -8.30 14.82
C GLN A 162 -12.82 -7.78 14.00
N GLU A 163 -13.91 -7.40 14.68
CA GLU A 163 -15.09 -6.80 14.04
C GLU A 163 -14.78 -5.43 13.44
N ARG A 164 -14.09 -4.55 14.20
CA ARG A 164 -13.66 -3.25 13.70
C ARG A 164 -12.71 -3.43 12.51
N GLN A 165 -11.74 -4.34 12.60
CA GLN A 165 -10.83 -4.63 11.50
C GLN A 165 -11.57 -5.08 10.24
N ALA A 166 -12.56 -5.96 10.37
CA ALA A 166 -13.37 -6.41 9.24
C ALA A 166 -14.14 -5.26 8.60
N PHE A 167 -14.81 -4.45 9.41
CA PHE A 167 -15.52 -3.26 8.94
C PHE A 167 -14.59 -2.27 8.22
N LEU A 168 -13.41 -2.00 8.78
CA LEU A 168 -12.44 -1.08 8.18
C LEU A 168 -11.86 -1.59 6.87
N ARG A 169 -11.67 -2.91 6.70
CA ARG A 169 -11.25 -3.49 5.41
C ARG A 169 -12.26 -3.21 4.30
N ASP A 170 -13.56 -3.30 4.61
CA ASP A 170 -14.61 -3.01 3.64
C ASP A 170 -14.63 -1.53 3.26
N GLU A 171 -14.42 -0.64 4.25
CA GLU A 171 -14.30 0.80 4.01
C GLU A 171 -13.07 1.15 3.17
N LEU A 172 -11.92 0.57 3.50
CA LEU A 172 -10.67 0.75 2.74
C LEU A 172 -10.80 0.27 1.31
N THR A 173 -11.49 -0.84 1.07
CA THR A 173 -11.73 -1.37 -0.28
C THR A 173 -12.55 -0.40 -1.12
N ARG A 174 -13.63 0.18 -0.54
CA ARG A 174 -14.45 1.21 -1.21
C ARG A 174 -13.64 2.48 -1.48
N ALA A 175 -12.87 2.92 -0.50
CA ALA A 175 -12.06 4.13 -0.60
C ALA A 175 -10.94 3.99 -1.64
N ALA A 176 -10.26 2.84 -1.67
CA ALA A 176 -9.22 2.56 -2.66
C ALA A 176 -9.77 2.58 -4.08
N ALA A 177 -10.97 2.02 -4.31
CA ALA A 177 -11.65 2.08 -5.61
C ALA A 177 -12.02 3.52 -6.00
N ALA A 178 -12.55 4.31 -5.06
CA ALA A 178 -12.90 5.70 -5.31
C ALA A 178 -11.68 6.56 -5.69
N ILE A 179 -10.50 6.29 -5.09
CA ILE A 179 -9.24 6.93 -5.48
C ILE A 179 -8.82 6.45 -6.88
N ALA A 180 -8.86 5.13 -7.13
CA ALA A 180 -8.47 4.54 -8.40
C ALA A 180 -9.25 5.14 -9.59
N ASP A 181 -10.58 5.30 -9.46
CA ASP A 181 -11.45 5.88 -10.49
C ASP A 181 -11.06 7.32 -10.89
N LYS A 182 -10.37 8.05 -10.02
CA LYS A 182 -9.92 9.42 -10.27
C LYS A 182 -8.49 9.50 -10.81
N VAL A 183 -7.63 8.60 -10.36
CA VAL A 183 -6.20 8.59 -10.72
C VAL A 183 -5.95 7.83 -12.03
N CYS A 184 -6.83 6.89 -12.39
CA CYS A 184 -6.77 6.10 -13.63
C CYS A 184 -8.10 6.16 -14.40
N PRO A 185 -8.44 7.29 -15.05
CA PRO A 185 -9.70 7.43 -15.77
C PRO A 185 -9.66 6.65 -17.11
N GLY A 186 -10.10 5.38 -17.08
CA GLY A 186 -10.30 4.55 -18.26
C GLY A 186 -11.07 3.27 -17.92
N GLY A 187 -12.38 3.29 -18.18
CA GLY A 187 -13.27 2.18 -17.85
C GLY A 187 -13.03 0.92 -18.69
N ALA A 188 -12.56 -0.15 -18.05
CA ALA A 188 -13.01 -1.53 -18.25
C ALA A 188 -12.43 -2.41 -17.13
N ARG A 189 -13.29 -3.00 -16.32
CA ARG A 189 -12.90 -3.99 -15.30
C ARG A 189 -12.30 -5.22 -16.00
N PRO A 190 -11.02 -5.60 -15.77
CA PRO A 190 -10.53 -6.85 -16.32
C PRO A 190 -11.21 -8.03 -15.62
N PRO A 191 -11.44 -9.15 -16.33
CA PRO A 191 -12.04 -10.34 -15.73
C PRO A 191 -11.10 -10.87 -14.65
N ILE A 192 -11.70 -11.25 -13.52
CA ILE A 192 -10.97 -11.91 -12.43
C ILE A 192 -10.54 -13.30 -12.93
N GLY A 193 -9.21 -13.50 -13.03
CA GLY A 193 -8.56 -14.81 -13.11
C GLY A 193 -7.95 -15.18 -14.46
N ALA A 194 -6.61 -15.26 -14.51
CA ALA A 194 -5.82 -16.43 -14.91
C ALA A 194 -4.31 -16.10 -14.87
N PRO A 195 -3.43 -17.09 -14.63
CA PRO A 195 -2.00 -16.87 -14.37
C PRO A 195 -1.25 -16.56 -15.67
N HIS A 196 -0.38 -15.55 -15.65
CA HIS A 196 0.52 -15.29 -16.78
C HIS A 196 1.64 -16.33 -16.80
N LEU A 197 1.41 -17.42 -17.55
CA LEU A 197 2.44 -18.35 -17.97
C LEU A 197 2.74 -18.14 -19.47
N ARG A 198 4.01 -17.82 -19.74
CA ARG A 198 4.81 -18.00 -20.97
C ARG A 198 4.62 -17.09 -22.20
N ALA A 199 5.77 -16.54 -22.62
CA ALA A 199 6.35 -16.72 -23.96
C ALA A 199 7.85 -17.09 -23.74
N VAL A 200 8.34 -18.29 -24.05
CA VAL A 200 8.76 -18.84 -25.37
C VAL A 200 9.82 -17.96 -26.04
N MET A 201 11.11 -18.33 -25.91
CA MET A 201 12.14 -18.48 -26.97
C MET A 201 13.34 -19.22 -26.33
N GLY A 202 14.03 -20.19 -26.93
CA GLY A 202 14.05 -20.59 -28.33
C GLY A 202 14.31 -22.09 -28.52
N GLY A 203 13.93 -22.54 -29.72
CA GLY A 203 14.16 -23.87 -30.21
C GLY A 203 15.62 -24.10 -30.64
N LYS A 204 15.96 -25.39 -30.64
CA LYS A 204 17.09 -25.99 -31.35
C LYS A 204 17.05 -25.66 -32.85
N GLN A 205 18.21 -25.44 -33.49
CA GLN A 205 18.87 -26.41 -34.40
C GLN A 205 20.09 -25.82 -35.15
N ALA A 206 20.95 -26.77 -35.58
CA ALA A 206 22.16 -26.70 -36.42
C ALA A 206 23.46 -26.36 -35.65
N ALA A 207 24.51 -27.19 -35.63
CA ALA A 207 24.92 -28.32 -36.47
C ALA A 207 25.51 -29.48 -35.63
#